data_AF-A0A1C7H1H5-F1
#
_entry.id   AF-A0A1C7H1H5-F1
#
_cell.length_a   1.000
_cell.length_b   1.000
_cell.length_c   1.000
_cell.angle_alpha   90.00
_cell.angle_beta   90.00
_cell.angle_gamma   90.00
#
_symmetry.space_group_name_H-M   'P 1'
#
loop_
_entity.id
_entity.type
_entity.pdbx_description
1 polymer ?
#
loop_
_entity_poly.entity_id
_entity_poly.type
_entity_poly.pdbx_seq_one_letter_code
_entity_poly.pdbx_strand_id
1 'polypeptide(L)'
;MAQHTYDNEAVQELLNWAKKMLETKNYPTERYQVNQCTTIIDGQSYLESLIAMISRNWENPTFYPTIEQLWEFREKWENKES
;
A
#
# COMPACT_ATOMS: atom_id res chain seq x y z
N MET A 1 -3.38 -16.03 -6.12
CA MET A 1 -3.01 -14.98 -5.16
C MET A 1 -1.58 -15.29 -4.77
N ALA A 2 -0.64 -14.41 -5.09
CA ALA A 2 0.73 -14.58 -4.63
C ALA A 2 0.70 -14.58 -3.09
N GLN A 3 1.43 -15.50 -2.47
CA GLN A 3 1.48 -15.55 -1.01
C GLN A 3 2.47 -14.47 -0.55
N HIS A 4 1.97 -13.30 -0.17
CA HIS A 4 2.80 -12.27 0.43
C HIS A 4 3.35 -12.76 1.77
N THR A 5 4.63 -12.50 2.01
CA THR A 5 5.26 -12.74 3.30
C THR A 5 5.17 -11.50 4.17
N TYR A 6 5.05 -11.70 5.48
CA TYR A 6 4.98 -10.63 6.49
C TYR A 6 6.28 -10.51 7.28
N ASP A 7 7.39 -11.00 6.71
CA ASP A 7 8.70 -10.83 7.32
C ASP A 7 9.14 -9.35 7.28
N ASN A 8 10.14 -9.04 8.08
CA ASN A 8 10.61 -7.67 8.23
C ASN A 8 11.06 -7.07 6.89
N GLU A 9 11.76 -7.85 6.07
CA GLU A 9 12.32 -7.39 4.79
C GLU A 9 11.20 -6.99 3.83
N ALA A 10 10.25 -7.89 3.59
CA ALA A 10 9.10 -7.64 2.70
C ALA A 10 8.27 -6.43 3.15
N VAL A 11 8.01 -6.30 4.46
CA VAL A 11 7.25 -5.17 5.01
C VAL A 11 8.02 -3.86 4.87
N GLN A 12 9.33 -3.85 5.15
CA GLN A 12 10.15 -2.65 4.98
C GLN A 12 10.25 -2.23 3.51
N GLU A 13 10.38 -3.17 2.57
CA GLU A 13 10.37 -2.86 1.14
C GLU A 13 9.06 -2.21 0.71
N LEU A 14 7.92 -2.76 1.15
CA LEU A 14 6.61 -2.19 0.86
C LEU A 14 6.43 -0.78 1.44
N LEU A 15 6.88 -0.56 2.68
CA LEU A 15 6.86 0.75 3.32
C LEU A 15 7.76 1.75 2.60
N ASN A 16 8.95 1.33 2.16
CA ASN A 16 9.89 2.17 1.42
C ASN A 16 9.31 2.57 0.05
N TRP A 17 8.66 1.63 -0.64
CA TRP A 17 7.91 1.92 -1.86
C TRP A 17 6.85 2.99 -1.61
N ALA A 18 6.00 2.81 -0.59
CA ALA A 18 4.93 3.76 -0.28
C ALA A 18 5.45 5.16 0.08
N LYS A 19 6.55 5.24 0.84
CA LYS A 19 7.23 6.52 1.14
C LYS A 19 7.77 7.18 -0.12
N LYS A 20 8.42 6.42 -1.00
CA LYS A 20 8.93 6.93 -2.28
C LYS A 20 7.80 7.48 -3.16
N MET A 21 6.64 6.82 -3.19
CA MET A 21 5.46 7.31 -3.91
C MET A 21 5.00 8.67 -3.40
N LEU A 22 5.00 8.88 -2.08
CA LEU A 22 4.70 10.18 -1.46
C LEU A 22 5.73 11.25 -1.85
N GLU A 23 7.02 10.93 -1.77
CA GLU A 23 8.11 11.84 -2.12
C GLU A 23 8.07 12.29 -3.59
N THR A 24 7.84 11.35 -4.51
CA THR A 24 7.77 11.63 -5.95
C THR A 24 6.41 12.14 -6.39
N LYS A 25 5.42 12.16 -5.49
CA LYS A 25 4.01 12.43 -5.79
C LYS A 25 3.44 11.50 -6.88
N ASN A 26 3.98 10.29 -7.01
CA ASN A 26 3.53 9.32 -8.00
C ASN A 26 2.34 8.51 -7.48
N TYR A 27 1.27 9.15 -7.02
CA TYR A 27 0.09 8.48 -6.50
C TYR A 27 -1.17 9.01 -7.18
N PRO A 28 -2.31 8.30 -7.12
CA PRO A 28 -3.54 8.77 -7.74
C PRO A 28 -3.97 10.12 -7.17
N THR A 29 -4.09 11.11 -8.06
CA THR A 29 -4.60 12.46 -7.76
C THR A 29 -6.11 12.58 -7.99
N GLU A 30 -6.71 11.61 -8.66
CA GLU A 30 -8.15 11.46 -8.88
C GLU A 30 -8.65 10.15 -8.26
N ARG A 31 -9.98 9.94 -8.30
CA ARG A 31 -10.58 8.69 -7.81
C ARG A 31 -9.97 7.48 -8.52
N TYR A 32 -9.41 6.58 -7.73
CA TYR A 32 -8.75 5.39 -8.23
C TYR A 32 -9.32 4.14 -7.56
N GLN A 33 -10.02 3.32 -8.34
CA GLN A 33 -10.54 2.06 -7.85
C GLN A 33 -9.42 1.02 -7.81
N VAL A 34 -9.10 0.49 -6.63
CA VAL A 34 -8.09 -0.59 -6.47
C VAL A 34 -8.75 -1.94 -6.74
N ASN A 35 -9.88 -2.21 -6.11
CA ASN A 35 -10.66 -3.42 -6.33
C ASN A 35 -12.17 -3.10 -6.22
N GLN A 36 -13.03 -4.11 -6.24
CA GLN A 36 -14.48 -3.90 -6.17
C GLN A 36 -14.93 -3.19 -4.88
N CYS A 37 -14.18 -3.35 -3.79
CA CYS A 37 -14.52 -2.83 -2.46
C CYS A 37 -13.75 -1.55 -2.09
N THR A 38 -12.59 -1.30 -2.72
CA THR A 38 -11.67 -0.21 -2.35
C THR A 38 -11.56 0.81 -3.47
N THR A 39 -11.98 2.05 -3.18
CA THR A 39 -11.74 3.22 -4.02
C THR A 39 -10.97 4.27 -3.24
N ILE A 40 -9.81 4.67 -3.75
CA ILE A 40 -9.00 5.76 -3.22
C ILE A 40 -9.59 7.07 -3.72
N ILE A 41 -9.92 7.96 -2.80
CA ILE A 41 -10.43 9.31 -3.10
C ILE A 41 -9.30 10.34 -2.99
N ASP A 42 -8.42 10.17 -2.01
CA ASP A 42 -7.22 10.99 -1.80
C ASP A 42 -6.02 10.06 -1.64
N GLY A 43 -5.16 9.99 -2.67
CA GLY A 43 -4.00 9.11 -2.71
C GLY A 43 -2.95 9.44 -1.65
N GLN A 44 -2.79 10.71 -1.28
CA GLN A 44 -1.82 11.11 -0.27
C GLN A 44 -2.25 10.62 1.11
N SER A 45 -3.47 11.00 1.54
CA SER A 45 -4.01 10.61 2.84
C SER A 45 -4.11 9.09 2.97
N TYR A 46 -4.42 8.39 1.87
CA TYR A 46 -4.46 6.93 1.82
C TYR A 46 -3.10 6.30 2.13
N LEU A 47 -2.05 6.72 1.41
CA LEU A 47 -0.69 6.22 1.61
C LEU A 47 -0.16 6.55 3.01
N GLU A 48 -0.34 7.79 3.47
CA GLU A 48 0.09 8.21 4.82
C GLU A 48 -0.57 7.35 5.91
N SER A 49 -1.87 7.06 5.76
CA SER A 49 -2.62 6.21 6.70
C SER A 49 -2.09 4.78 6.73
N LEU A 50 -1.90 4.16 5.57
CA LEU A 50 -1.38 2.78 5.48
C LEU A 50 0.04 2.69 6.02
N ILE A 51 0.92 3.63 5.67
CA ILE A 51 2.29 3.69 6.20
C ILE A 51 2.26 3.77 7.72
N ALA A 52 1.44 4.64 8.30
CA ALA A 52 1.36 4.82 9.74
C ALA A 52 0.84 3.56 10.47
N MET A 53 -0.20 2.92 9.92
CA MET A 53 -0.77 1.71 10.49
C MET A 53 0.21 0.53 10.43
N ILE A 54 0.83 0.29 9.28
CA ILE A 54 1.76 -0.82 9.08
C ILE A 54 3.02 -0.59 9.91
N SER A 55 3.64 0.59 9.83
CA SER A 55 4.91 0.88 10.54
C SER A 55 4.82 0.64 12.05
N ARG A 56 3.64 0.80 12.65
CA ARG A 56 3.42 0.63 14.10
C ARG A 56 2.96 -0.77 14.49
N ASN A 57 2.33 -1.52 13.59
CA ASN A 57 1.56 -2.71 13.96
C ASN A 57 1.88 -3.94 13.10
N TRP A 58 2.83 -3.89 12.17
CA TRP A 58 3.07 -4.98 11.21
C TRP A 58 3.42 -6.32 11.86
N GLU A 59 3.98 -6.35 13.07
CA GLU A 59 4.26 -7.59 13.81
C GLU A 59 2.99 -8.27 14.33
N ASN A 60 1.85 -7.56 14.39
CA ASN A 60 0.58 -8.08 14.84
C ASN A 60 -0.25 -8.60 13.64
N PRO A 61 -0.56 -9.91 13.57
CA PRO A 61 -1.33 -10.51 12.47
C PRO A 61 -2.70 -9.88 12.22
N THR A 62 -3.31 -9.24 13.22
CA THR A 62 -4.58 -8.52 13.08
C THR A 62 -4.51 -7.40 12.02
N PHE A 63 -3.31 -6.87 11.77
CA PHE A 63 -3.07 -5.79 10.82
C PHE A 63 -2.58 -6.28 9.46
N TYR A 64 -2.41 -7.59 9.24
CA TYR A 64 -2.05 -8.14 7.93
C TYR A 64 -3.01 -7.71 6.81
N PRO A 65 -4.33 -7.59 7.01
CA PRO A 65 -5.21 -7.03 5.97
C PRO A 65 -4.82 -5.62 5.51
N THR A 66 -4.20 -4.81 6.38
CA THR A 66 -3.71 -3.47 6.00
C THR A 66 -2.45 -3.56 5.13
N ILE A 67 -1.61 -4.57 5.37
CA ILE A 67 -0.42 -4.87 4.56
C ILE A 67 -0.86 -5.36 3.17
N GLU A 68 -1.80 -6.30 3.11
CA GLU A 68 -2.41 -6.80 1.87
C GLU A 68 -3.01 -5.66 1.04
N GLN A 69 -3.72 -4.73 1.69
CA GLN A 69 -4.31 -3.58 1.02
C GLN A 69 -3.26 -2.67 0.37
N LEU A 70 -2.08 -2.50 0.97
CA LEU A 70 -0.98 -1.74 0.37
C LEU A 70 -0.32 -2.52 -0.78
N TRP A 71 -0.19 -3.84 -0.65
CA TRP A 71 0.29 -4.73 -1.72
C TRP A 71 -0.61 -4.68 -2.95
N GLU A 72 -1.92 -4.89 -2.79
CA GLU A 72 -2.87 -4.84 -3.91
C GLU A 72 -2.83 -3.48 -4.63
N PHE A 73 -2.72 -2.39 -3.85
CA PHE A 73 -2.57 -1.06 -4.43
C PHE A 73 -1.30 -0.97 -5.26
N ARG A 74 -0.15 -1.41 -4.73
CA ARG A 74 1.13 -1.42 -5.44
C ARG A 74 1.05 -2.23 -6.72
N GLU A 75 0.60 -3.48 -6.65
CA GLU A 75 0.51 -4.38 -7.82
C GLU A 75 -0.35 -3.76 -8.92
N LYS A 76 -1.51 -3.21 -8.56
CA LYS A 76 -2.38 -2.59 -9.56
C LYS A 76 -1.80 -1.30 -10.14
N TRP A 77 -1.12 -0.49 -9.31
CA TRP A 77 -0.52 0.75 -9.77
C TRP A 77 0.66 0.48 -10.72
N GLU A 78 1.58 -0.41 -10.36
CA GLU A 78 2.74 -0.77 -11.18
C GLU A 78 2.31 -1.47 -12.49
N ASN A 79 1.26 -2.29 -12.45
CA ASN A 79 0.70 -2.92 -13.66
C ASN A 79 -0.02 -1.92 -14.60
N LYS A 80 -0.45 -0.75 -14.10
CA LYS A 80 -1.01 0.31 -14.95
C LYS A 80 0.08 1.02 -15.77
N GLU A 81 1.31 1.05 -15.25
CA GLU A 81 2.45 1.67 -15.93
C GLU A 81 3.19 0.72 -16.90
N SER A 82 2.71 -0.53 -17.05
CA SER A 82 3.26 -1.55 -17.98
C SER A 82 2.53 -1.62 -19.32
#